data_AF-A0A2D5JKX6-F1
#
_entry.id   AF-A0A2D5JKX6-F1
#
_cell.length_a   1.000
_cell.length_b   1.000
_cell.length_c   1.000
_cell.angle_alpha   90.00
_cell.angle_beta   90.00
_cell.angle_gamma   90.00
#
_symmetry.space_group_name_H-M   'P 1'
#
loop_
_entity.id
_entity.type
_entity.pdbx_description
1 polymer ?
#
loop_
_entity_poly.entity_id
_entity_poly.type
_entity_poly.pdbx_seq_one_letter_code
_entity_poly.pdbx_strand_id
1 'polypeptide(L)'
;MSHDSHGGTKQIWVVFWILLALTTVEVALGIFKPVSYEVLKWTFIILTLVKAYYIVAYFMHVKHETKGFAWTLALPTFILIPYLLFILLTEASELI
;
A
#
# COMPACT_ATOMS: atom_id res chain seq x y z
N MET A 1 8.57 -13.20 38.70
CA MET A 1 8.08 -12.01 37.98
C MET A 1 8.30 -12.27 36.49
N SER A 2 7.42 -12.99 35.78
CA SER A 2 6.14 -12.55 35.20
C SER A 2 6.25 -11.34 34.28
N HIS A 3 6.47 -11.55 32.98
CA HIS A 3 5.65 -10.98 31.89
C HIS A 3 6.22 -11.32 30.50
N ASP A 4 5.86 -12.51 30.00
CA ASP A 4 5.94 -12.85 28.58
C ASP A 4 4.73 -12.24 27.86
N SER A 5 4.75 -10.92 27.66
CA SER A 5 3.67 -10.22 26.97
C SER A 5 3.78 -10.45 25.46
N HIS A 6 2.81 -11.17 24.93
CA HIS A 6 2.57 -11.43 23.51
C HIS A 6 2.50 -10.10 22.72
N GLY A 7 3.58 -9.77 21.99
CA GLY A 7 3.86 -8.40 21.56
C GLY A 7 3.55 -8.03 20.11
N GLY A 8 2.85 -8.85 19.32
CA GLY A 8 2.60 -8.56 17.90
C GLY A 8 1.69 -7.34 17.66
N THR A 9 0.64 -7.21 18.47
CA THR A 9 -0.43 -6.21 18.26
C THR A 9 0.05 -4.75 18.36
N LYS A 10 1.04 -4.47 19.22
CA LYS A 10 1.61 -3.12 19.36
C LYS A 10 2.30 -2.65 18.07
N GLN A 11 3.02 -3.55 17.41
CA GLN A 11 3.75 -3.20 16.19
C GLN A 11 2.80 -2.88 15.03
N ILE A 12 1.69 -3.63 14.94
CA ILE A 12 0.63 -3.37 13.96
C ILE A 12 0.00 -1.99 14.19
N TRP A 13 -0.31 -1.66 15.45
CA TRP A 13 -0.88 -0.36 15.80
C TRP A 13 0.04 0.80 15.44
N VAL A 14 1.35 0.67 15.67
CA VAL A 14 2.32 1.72 15.29
C VAL A 14 2.35 1.90 13.77
N VAL A 15 2.44 0.81 13.00
CA VAL A 15 2.48 0.90 11.53
C VAL A 15 1.15 1.40 10.95
N PHE A 16 0.03 1.05 11.57
CA PHE A 16 -1.28 1.59 11.23
C PHE A 16 -1.32 3.12 11.31
N TRP A 17 -0.85 3.70 12.42
CA TRP A 17 -0.82 5.17 12.55
C TRP A 17 0.14 5.83 11.58
N ILE A 18 1.30 5.21 11.30
CA ILE A 18 2.25 5.70 10.29
C ILE A 18 1.58 5.71 8.91
N LEU A 19 0.94 4.61 8.52
CA LEU A 19 0.26 4.49 7.23
C LEU A 19 -0.94 5.44 7.11
N LEU A 20 -1.70 5.62 8.19
CA LEU A 20 -2.81 6.56 8.24
C LEU A 20 -2.34 8.00 8.08
N ALA A 21 -1.28 8.39 8.80
CA ALA A 21 -0.67 9.71 8.66
C ALA A 21 -0.13 9.93 7.23
N LEU A 22 0.62 8.95 6.70
CA LEU A 22 1.17 8.99 5.34
C LEU A 22 0.06 9.16 4.28
N THR A 23 -1.03 8.40 4.41
CA THR A 23 -2.19 8.50 3.50
C THR A 23 -2.92 9.83 3.64
N THR A 24 -3.04 10.36 4.85
CA THR A 24 -3.66 11.66 5.12
C THR A 24 -2.86 12.80 4.47
N VAL A 25 -1.53 12.75 4.59
CA VAL A 25 -0.63 13.71 3.93
C VAL A 25 -0.76 13.62 2.41
N GLU A 26 -0.82 12.41 1.86
CA GLU A 26 -0.98 12.18 0.41
C GLU A 26 -2.28 12.82 -0.11
N VAL A 27 -3.41 12.56 0.55
CA VAL A 27 -4.72 13.15 0.20
C VAL A 27 -4.72 14.67 0.37
N ALA A 28 -4.14 15.19 1.46
CA ALA A 28 -4.02 16.62 1.69
C ALA A 28 -3.20 17.31 0.57
N LEU A 29 -2.05 16.75 0.20
CA LEU A 29 -1.23 17.25 -0.91
C LEU A 29 -1.99 17.19 -2.25
N GLY A 30 -2.81 16.16 -2.48
CA GLY A 30 -3.66 16.04 -3.65
C GLY A 30 -4.75 17.11 -3.74
N ILE A 31 -5.33 17.53 -2.60
CA ILE A 31 -6.38 18.56 -2.54
C ILE A 31 -5.76 19.96 -2.67
N PHE A 32 -4.73 20.27 -1.88
CA PHE A 32 -4.17 21.61 -1.80
C PHE A 32 -3.28 21.98 -3.00
N LYS A 33 -2.80 21.00 -3.77
CA LYS A 33 -1.93 21.16 -4.96
C LYS A 33 -0.91 22.33 -4.85
N PRO A 34 -0.11 22.41 -3.77
CA PRO A 34 0.75 23.58 -3.55
C PRO A 34 2.00 23.61 -4.45
N VAL A 35 2.28 22.52 -5.19
CA VAL A 35 3.51 22.31 -5.96
C VAL A 35 3.21 21.93 -7.41
N SER A 36 4.16 22.17 -8.31
CA SER A 36 4.07 21.83 -9.73
C SER A 36 3.57 20.40 -9.96
N TYR A 37 2.72 20.24 -10.98
CA TYR A 37 2.04 18.98 -11.31
C TYR A 37 2.99 17.77 -11.45
N GLU A 38 4.20 18.02 -11.92
CA GLU A 38 5.23 16.99 -12.10
C GLU A 38 5.78 16.48 -10.76
N VAL A 39 6.07 17.38 -9.83
CA VAL A 39 6.53 17.04 -8.46
C VAL A 39 5.43 16.32 -7.70
N LEU A 40 4.17 16.75 -7.86
CA LEU A 40 3.02 16.12 -7.22
C LEU A 40 2.83 14.68 -7.71
N LYS A 41 2.91 14.43 -9.03
CA LYS A 41 2.82 13.06 -9.60
C LYS A 41 3.91 12.15 -9.05
N TRP A 42 5.16 12.58 -9.07
CA TRP A 42 6.28 11.77 -8.55
C TRP A 42 6.15 11.50 -7.05
N THR A 43 5.73 12.50 -6.28
CA THR A 43 5.48 12.35 -4.83
C THR A 43 4.38 11.33 -4.56
N PHE A 44 3.27 11.39 -5.30
CA PHE A 44 2.17 10.43 -5.19
C PHE A 44 2.64 9.01 -5.46
N ILE A 45 3.37 8.77 -6.56
CA ILE A 45 3.88 7.44 -6.93
C ILE A 45 4.79 6.88 -5.83
N ILE A 46 5.73 7.69 -5.32
CA ILE A 46 6.65 7.25 -4.28
C ILE A 46 5.89 6.93 -2.97
N LEU A 47 4.98 7.81 -2.55
CA LEU A 47 4.16 7.60 -1.35
C LEU A 47 3.30 6.33 -1.46
N THR A 48 2.68 6.08 -2.63
CA THR A 48 1.88 4.86 -2.83
C THR A 48 2.73 3.59 -2.78
N LEU A 49 3.95 3.60 -3.34
CA LEU A 49 4.87 2.47 -3.25
C LEU A 49 5.30 2.19 -1.81
N VAL A 50 5.66 3.24 -1.06
CA VAL A 50 6.03 3.13 0.37
C VAL A 50 4.87 2.56 1.16
N LYS A 51 3.66 3.09 0.98
CA LYS A 51 2.43 2.57 1.57
C LYS A 51 2.22 1.09 1.27
N ALA A 52 2.33 0.70 0.01
CA ALA A 52 2.14 -0.70 -0.41
C ALA A 52 3.15 -1.63 0.28
N TYR A 53 4.41 -1.22 0.38
CA TYR A 53 5.43 -1.97 1.11
C TYR A 53 5.08 -2.17 2.58
N TYR A 54 4.70 -1.09 3.30
CA TYR A 54 4.34 -1.20 4.71
C TYR A 54 3.10 -2.09 4.92
N ILE A 55 2.12 -2.05 4.02
CA ILE A 55 0.94 -2.94 4.11
C ILE A 55 1.36 -4.40 3.94
N VAL A 56 2.12 -4.73 2.90
CA VAL A 56 2.56 -6.11 2.63
C VAL A 56 3.49 -6.64 3.72
N ALA A 57 4.41 -5.81 4.21
CA ALA A 57 5.39 -6.25 5.20
C ALA A 57 4.80 -6.42 6.61
N TYR A 58 3.88 -5.54 7.03
CA TYR A 58 3.42 -5.47 8.43
C TYR A 58 1.97 -5.88 8.65
N PHE A 59 1.02 -5.50 7.79
CA PHE A 59 -0.37 -5.94 7.97
C PHE A 59 -0.58 -7.39 7.57
N MET A 60 0.23 -7.86 6.62
CA MET A 60 0.11 -9.22 6.10
C MET A 60 1.05 -10.20 6.82
N HIS A 61 1.77 -9.75 7.87
CA HIS A 61 2.72 -10.54 8.68
C HIS A 61 3.81 -11.31 7.90
N VAL A 62 3.97 -11.02 6.61
CA VAL A 62 4.83 -11.75 5.67
C VAL A 62 6.30 -11.76 6.10
N LYS A 63 6.75 -10.79 6.89
CA LYS A 63 8.15 -10.68 7.33
C LYS A 63 8.60 -11.84 8.23
N HIS A 64 7.71 -12.49 8.97
CA HIS A 64 8.06 -13.56 9.92
C HIS A 64 7.35 -14.91 9.63
N GLU A 65 6.53 -14.98 8.58
CA GLU A 65 5.76 -16.19 8.23
C GLU A 65 6.07 -16.74 6.84
N THR A 66 5.52 -17.92 6.55
CA THR A 66 5.90 -18.79 5.43
C THR A 66 5.96 -18.05 4.08
N LYS A 67 7.05 -18.26 3.34
CA LYS A 67 7.28 -17.63 2.02
C LYS A 67 6.13 -17.86 1.03
N GLY A 68 5.33 -18.92 1.20
CA GLY A 68 4.15 -19.19 0.37
C GLY A 68 3.08 -18.09 0.47
N PHE A 69 2.77 -17.61 1.68
CA PHE A 69 1.79 -16.53 1.88
C PHE A 69 2.25 -15.20 1.29
N ALA A 70 3.56 -14.94 1.29
CA ALA A 70 4.17 -13.78 0.63
C ALA A 70 3.85 -13.75 -0.87
N TRP A 71 4.06 -14.89 -1.55
CA TRP A 71 3.83 -15.04 -2.98
C TRP A 71 2.36 -15.00 -3.34
N THR A 72 1.48 -15.61 -2.52
CA THR A 72 0.02 -15.54 -2.71
C THR A 72 -0.49 -14.10 -2.69
N LEU A 73 0.16 -13.20 -1.96
CA LEU A 73 -0.25 -11.81 -1.87
C LEU A 73 0.45 -10.89 -2.89
N ALA A 74 1.72 -11.15 -3.17
CA ALA A 74 2.46 -10.42 -4.19
C ALA A 74 1.90 -10.68 -5.59
N LEU A 75 1.50 -11.92 -5.89
CA LEU A 75 0.95 -12.33 -7.19
C LEU A 75 -0.26 -11.50 -7.65
N PRO A 76 -1.36 -11.37 -6.89
CA PRO A 76 -2.50 -10.56 -7.33
C PRO A 76 -2.15 -9.08 -7.45
N THR A 77 -1.26 -8.57 -6.60
CA THR A 77 -0.81 -7.17 -6.71
C THR A 77 -0.05 -6.91 -8.02
N PHE A 78 0.79 -7.87 -8.45
CA PHE A 78 1.64 -7.71 -9.63
C PHE A 78 0.97 -8.14 -10.95
N ILE A 79 0.10 -9.15 -10.92
CA ILE A 79 -0.54 -9.73 -12.11
C ILE A 79 -1.99 -9.30 -12.21
N LEU A 80 -2.77 -9.50 -11.15
CA LEU A 80 -4.22 -9.33 -11.21
C LEU A 80 -4.62 -7.86 -11.38
N ILE A 81 -4.00 -6.94 -10.62
CA ILE A 81 -4.34 -5.50 -10.70
C ILE A 81 -4.02 -4.91 -12.09
N PRO A 82 -2.82 -5.08 -12.67
CA PRO A 82 -2.54 -4.57 -14.02
C PRO A 82 -3.40 -5.25 -15.09
N TYR A 83 -3.67 -6.56 -14.95
CA TYR A 83 -4.49 -7.31 -15.89
C TYR A 83 -5.95 -6.85 -15.89
N LEU A 84 -6.54 -6.62 -14.72
CA LEU A 84 -7.90 -6.07 -14.60
C LEU A 84 -7.97 -4.62 -15.12
N LEU A 85 -6.96 -3.79 -14.84
CA LEU A 85 -6.86 -2.45 -15.40
C LEU A 85 -6.81 -2.48 -16.92
N PHE A 86 -6.00 -3.38 -17.50
CA PHE A 86 -5.92 -3.56 -18.94
C PHE A 86 -7.27 -3.97 -19.55
N ILE A 87 -7.94 -4.96 -18.97
CA ILE A 87 -9.28 -5.37 -19.42
C ILE A 87 -10.27 -4.21 -19.35
N LEU A 88 -10.33 -3.49 -18.23
CA LEU A 88 -11.26 -2.38 -18.05
C LEU A 88 -11.00 -1.24 -19.03
N LEU A 89 -9.74 -0.90 -19.31
CA LEU A 89 -9.37 0.13 -20.28
C LEU A 89 -9.73 -0.29 -21.71
N THR A 90 -9.51 -1.55 -22.07
CA THR A 90 -9.81 -2.07 -23.42
C THR A 90 -11.32 -2.11 -23.66
N GLU A 91 -12.08 -2.70 -22.73
CA GLU A 91 -13.55 -2.78 -22.82
C GLU A 91 -14.20 -1.38 -22.77
N ALA A 92 -13.72 -0.49 -21.90
CA ALA A 92 -14.21 0.89 -21.86
C ALA A 92 -13.87 1.68 -23.14
N SER A 93 -12.77 1.35 -23.83
CA SER A 93 -12.43 1.98 -25.11
C SER A 93 -13.24 1.46 -26.29
N GLU A 94 -13.76 0.22 -26.23
CA GLU A 94 -14.67 -0.32 -27.25
C GLU A 94 -16.13 0.12 -27.04
N LEU A 95 -16.51 0.51 -25.81
CA LEU A 95 -17.86 0.94 -25.45
C LEU A 95 -18.11 2.46 -25.55
N ILE A 96 -17.09 3.26 -25.88
CA ILE A 96 -17.18 4.72 -26.15
C ILE A 96 -17.01 4.97 -27.64
#